data_AF-A0A2V0QEL1-F1
#
_entry.id   AF-A0A2V0QEL1-F1
#
_cell.length_a   1.000
_cell.length_b   1.000
_cell.length_c   1.000
_cell.angle_alpha   90.00
_cell.angle_beta   90.00
_cell.angle_gamma   90.00
#
_symmetry.space_group_name_H-M   'P 1'
#
loop_
_entity.id
_entity.type
_entity.pdbx_description
1 polymer ?
#
loop_
_entity_poly.entity_id
_entity_poly.type
_entity_poly.pdbx_seq_one_letter_code
_entity_poly.pdbx_strand_id
1 'polypeptide(L)' 'MTVWELRSASIERRGFLPIVTTRGDRLFIGLLGSAYLHLLVIGVTDWNIWVASGISLVWLVVVMRWG' A
#
# COMPACT_ATOMS: atom_id res chain seq x y z
N MET A 1 -7.98 -3.84 10.58
CA MET A 1 -9.12 -4.42 9.86
C MET A 1 -10.38 -4.46 10.71
N THR A 2 -10.37 -5.09 11.89
CA THR A 2 -11.53 -5.20 12.80
C THR A 2 -12.25 -3.89 13.12
N VAL A 3 -11.54 -2.87 13.63
CA VAL A 3 -12.19 -1.61 14.06
C VAL A 3 -12.74 -0.80 12.88
N TRP A 4 -12.10 -0.86 11.71
CA TRP A 4 -12.46 -0.04 10.56
C TRP A 4 -13.57 -0.66 9.70
N GLU A 5 -13.61 -1.99 9.61
CA GLU A 5 -14.73 -2.72 9.01
C GLU A 5 -16.01 -2.59 9.84
N LEU A 6 -15.89 -2.61 11.17
CA LEU A 6 -17.01 -2.33 12.08
C LEU A 6 -17.58 -0.91 11.90
N ARG A 7 -16.74 0.06 11.53
CA ARG A 7 -17.15 1.46 11.36
C ARG A 7 -17.67 1.81 9.98
N SER A 8 -17.28 1.09 8.92
CA SER A 8 -17.63 1.48 7.57
C SER A 8 -17.62 0.28 6.64
N ALA A 9 -18.80 -0.01 6.08
CA ALA A 9 -19.00 -1.11 5.14
C ALA A 9 -17.94 -1.13 4.03
N SER A 10 -17.37 -2.31 3.80
CA SER A 10 -16.39 -2.56 2.75
C SER A 10 -17.04 -2.39 1.39
N ILE A 11 -16.95 -1.19 0.83
CA ILE A 11 -17.43 -0.90 -0.53
C ILE A 11 -16.34 -1.34 -1.51
N GLU A 12 -16.68 -2.31 -2.34
CA GLU A 12 -15.91 -2.70 -3.51
C GLU A 12 -15.81 -1.51 -4.47
N ARG A 13 -14.58 -1.13 -4.82
CA ARG A 13 -14.34 -0.08 -5.83
C ARG A 13 -13.38 -0.63 -6.86
N ARG A 14 -13.63 -0.30 -8.12
CA ARG A 14 -12.72 -0.55 -9.22
C ARG A 14 -11.93 0.74 -9.43
N GLY A 15 -10.72 0.78 -8.87
CA GLY A 15 -9.84 1.95 -8.88
C GLY A 15 -8.73 1.85 -9.94
N PHE A 16 -7.54 2.29 -9.58
CA PHE A 16 -6.30 2.27 -10.36
C PHE A 16 -5.81 0.85 -10.67
N LEU A 17 -6.07 -0.10 -9.75
CA LEU A 17 -5.89 -1.52 -10.01
C LEU A 17 -7.15 -2.00 -10.74
N PRO A 18 -7.06 -2.56 -11.96
CA PRO A 18 -8.21 -3.10 -12.72
C PRO A 18 -8.71 -4.42 -12.12
N ILE A 19 -8.81 -4.48 -10.81
CA ILE A 19 -9.22 -5.61 -9.98
C ILE A 19 -10.21 -5.04 -8.96
N VAL A 20 -11.23 -5.80 -8.59
CA VAL A 20 -12.14 -5.38 -7.52
C VAL A 20 -11.36 -5.45 -6.20
N THR A 21 -11.15 -4.29 -5.57
CA THR A 21 -10.41 -4.19 -4.29
C THR A 21 -11.36 -3.68 -3.21
N THR A 22 -11.37 -4.40 -2.08
CA THR A 22 -11.90 -3.87 -0.83
C THR A 22 -10.89 -2.90 -0.20
N ARG A 23 -11.28 -2.19 0.86
CA ARG A 23 -10.33 -1.39 1.64
C ARG A 23 -9.25 -2.26 2.29
N GLY A 24 -9.60 -3.49 2.64
CA GLY A 24 -8.65 -4.44 3.20
C GLY A 24 -7.56 -4.80 2.19
N ASP A 25 -7.97 -5.07 0.95
CA ASP A 25 -7.07 -5.43 -0.15
C ASP A 25 -6.13 -4.28 -0.51
N ARG A 26 -6.64 -3.03 -0.51
CA ARG A 26 -5.80 -1.83 -0.70
C ARG A 26 -4.68 -1.71 0.34
N LEU A 27 -4.96 -1.96 1.63
CA LEU A 27 -3.93 -1.96 2.67
C LEU A 27 -2.91 -3.08 2.43
N PHE A 28 -3.39 -4.28 2.14
CA PHE A 28 -2.53 -5.43 1.94
C PHE A 28 -1.60 -5.22 0.74
N ILE A 29 -2.13 -4.78 -0.40
CA ILE A 29 -1.36 -4.47 -1.61
C ILE A 29 -0.39 -3.31 -1.36
N GLY A 30 -0.82 -2.28 -0.63
CA GLY A 30 0.04 -1.17 -0.23
C GLY A 30 1.23 -1.61 0.61
N LEU A 31 1.00 -2.43 1.64
CA LEU A 31 2.05 -2.98 2.51
C LEU A 31 2.97 -3.94 1.74
N LEU A 32 2.42 -4.78 0.88
CA LEU A 32 3.19 -5.71 0.05
C LEU A 32 4.12 -4.94 -0.90
N GLY A 33 3.61 -3.92 -1.59
CA GLY A 33 4.42 -3.06 -2.45
C GLY A 33 5.50 -2.30 -1.67
N SER A 34 5.17 -1.78 -0.48
CA SER A 34 6.14 -1.15 0.42
C SER A 34 7.27 -2.10 0.84
N ALA A 35 6.96 -3.36 1.12
CA ALA A 35 7.97 -4.37 1.44
C ALA A 35 8.91 -4.61 0.25
N TYR A 36 8.37 -4.77 -0.96
CA TYR A 36 9.19 -4.90 -2.16
C TYR A 36 10.04 -3.66 -2.46
N LEU A 37 9.51 -2.45 -2.23
CA LEU A 37 10.28 -1.21 -2.36
C LEU A 37 11.46 -1.17 -1.39
N HIS A 38 11.28 -1.59 -0.14
CA HIS A 38 12.38 -1.69 0.82
C HIS A 38 13.42 -2.72 0.38
N LEU A 39 12.98 -3.90 -0.07
CA LEU A 39 13.90 -4.93 -0.58
C LEU A 39 14.69 -4.45 -1.80
N LEU A 40 14.06 -3.68 -2.70
CA LEU A 40 14.72 -3.11 -3.88
C LEU A 40 15.77 -2.09 -3.46
N VAL A 41 15.44 -1.19 -2.53
CA VAL A 41 16.42 -0.21 -2.03
C VAL A 41 17.60 -0.92 -1.37
N ILE A 42 17.36 -1.89 -0.48
CA ILE A 42 18.43 -2.62 0.20
C ILE A 42 19.25 -3.48 -0.78
N GLY A 43 18.60 -4.11 -1.76
CA GLY A 43 19.23 -5.07 -2.67
C GLY A 43 19.96 -4.44 -3.86
N VAL A 44 19.64 -3.20 -4.22
CA VAL A 44 20.14 -2.55 -5.46
C VAL A 44 20.89 -1.25 -5.18
N THR A 45 20.69 -0.60 -4.03
CA THR A 45 21.27 0.72 -3.72
C THR A 45 21.88 0.78 -2.33
N ASP A 46 22.85 1.68 -2.13
CA ASP A 46 23.40 1.99 -0.80
C ASP A 46 22.64 3.15 -0.12
N TRP A 47 21.42 3.42 -0.58
CA TRP A 47 20.61 4.51 -0.05
C TRP A 47 20.16 4.21 1.38
N ASN A 48 20.04 5.25 2.18
CA ASN A 48 19.55 5.14 3.54
C ASN A 48 18.13 4.58 3.56
N ILE A 49 17.84 3.65 4.47
CA ILE A 49 16.53 3.03 4.69
C ILE A 49 15.40 4.07 4.84
N TRP A 50 15.71 5.25 5.39
CA TRP A 50 14.74 6.34 5.52
C TRP A 50 14.18 6.80 4.16
N VAL A 51 14.98 6.72 3.09
CA VAL A 51 14.53 6.99 1.72
C VAL A 51 13.52 5.93 1.28
N ALA A 52 13.78 4.66 1.54
CA ALA A 52 12.84 3.56 1.26
C ALA A 52 11.53 3.73 2.04
N SER A 53 11.62 4.16 3.30
CA SER A 53 10.45 4.46 4.14
C SER A 53 9.63 5.63 3.58
N GLY A 54 10.29 6.69 3.12
CA GLY A 54 9.63 7.83 2.47
C GLY A 54 8.89 7.42 1.19
N ILE A 55 9.56 6.67 0.31
CA ILE A 55 8.96 6.16 -0.95
C ILE A 55 7.78 5.23 -0.63
N SER A 56 7.93 4.36 0.36
CA SER A 56 6.88 3.42 0.77
C SER A 56 5.66 4.11 1.39
N LEU A 57 5.86 5.22 2.11
CA LEU A 57 4.75 6.01 2.63
C LEU A 57 3.96 6.66 1.50
N VAL A 58 4.67 7.25 0.52
CA VAL A 58 4.05 7.83 -0.68
C VAL A 58 3.28 6.75 -1.44
N TRP A 59 3.88 5.58 -1.64
CA TRP A 59 3.24 4.43 -2.28
C TRP A 59 1.96 4.00 -1.57
N LEU A 60 2.00 3.86 -0.24
CA LEU A 60 0.85 3.46 0.55
C LEU A 60 -0.30 4.48 0.45
N VAL A 61 0.01 5.78 0.48
CA VAL A 61 -0.99 6.85 0.29
C VAL A 61 -1.60 6.79 -1.11
N VAL A 62 -0.78 6.53 -2.14
CA VAL A 62 -1.22 6.39 -3.53
C VAL A 62 -2.19 5.22 -3.70
N VAL A 63 -1.84 4.05 -3.17
CA VAL A 63 -2.70 2.85 -3.22
C VAL A 63 -4.00 3.05 -2.43
N MET A 64 -3.93 3.74 -1.30
CA MET A 64 -5.13 4.04 -0.50
C MET A 64 -6.06 5.05 -1.16
N ARG A 65 -5.51 6.03 -1.88
CA ARG A 65 -6.29 7.12 -2.50
C ARG A 65 -6.92 6.71 -3.83
N TRP A 66 -6.21 5.91 -4.63
CA TRP A 66 -6.63 5.57 -5.99
C TRP A 66 -6.86 4.08 -6.22
N GLY A 67 -6.44 3.19 -5.33
CA GLY A 67 -6.66 1.76 -5.48
C GLY A 67 -8.08 1.32 -5.24
#